data_AF-A0A7V6WHV4-F1
#
_entry.id   AF-A0A7V6WHV4-F1
#
_cell.length_a   1.000
_cell.length_b   1.000
_cell.length_c   1.000
_cell.angle_alpha   90.00
_cell.angle_beta   90.00
_cell.angle_gamma   90.00
#
_symmetry.space_group_name_H-M   'P 1'
#
loop_
_entity.id
_entity.type
_entity.pdbx_description
1 polymer ?
#
loop_
_entity_poly.entity_id
_entity_poly.type
_entity_poly.pdbx_seq_one_letter_code
_entity_poly.pdbx_strand_id
1 'polypeptide(L)' 'MRVVITEHTKRRLRGLRQENITLQDIVQAAGKIPGHIPTATRFRGFFAQSGRMFDIVAKDIAVGRLVITVIGK' A
#
# COMPACT_ATOMS: atom_id res chain seq x y z
N MET A 1 6.65 10.02 -8.43
CA MET A 1 5.30 9.51 -8.76
C MET A 1 4.36 9.76 -7.59
N ARG A 2 3.17 10.33 -7.82
CA ARG A 2 2.18 10.58 -6.76
C ARG A 2 1.54 9.27 -6.31
N VAL A 3 1.46 9.03 -5.00
CA VAL A 3 0.72 7.90 -4.41
C VAL A 3 -0.61 8.41 -3.87
N VAL A 4 -1.70 7.71 -4.18
CA VAL A 4 -3.06 8.04 -3.76
C VAL A 4 -3.54 6.95 -2.80
N ILE A 5 -3.76 7.31 -1.54
CA ILE A 5 -4.29 6.39 -0.52
C ILE A 5 -5.81 6.52 -0.50
N THR A 6 -6.52 5.41 -0.71
CA THR A 6 -7.98 5.36 -0.59
C THR A 6 -8.46 5.47 0.86
N GLU A 7 -9.66 6.01 1.08
CA GLU A 7 -10.32 5.98 2.39
C GLU A 7 -10.54 4.54 2.90
N HIS A 8 -10.73 3.57 1.99
CA HIS A 8 -10.74 2.15 2.36
C HIS A 8 -9.41 1.71 3.00
N THR A 9 -8.27 2.09 2.41
CA THR A 9 -6.95 1.77 2.97
C THR A 9 -6.74 2.44 4.33
N LYS A 10 -7.14 3.71 4.50
CA LYS A 10 -7.07 4.40 5.79
C LYS A 10 -7.90 3.70 6.88
N ARG A 11 -9.11 3.24 6.54
CA ARG A 11 -9.95 2.46 7.47
C ARG A 11 -9.30 1.15 7.87
N ARG A 12 -8.65 0.45 6.93
CA ARG A 12 -7.95 -0.82 7.19
C ARG A 12 -6.80 -0.67 8.16
N LEU A 13 -6.08 0.46 8.15
CA LEU A 13 -4.98 0.72 9.09
C LEU A 13 -5.41 0.77 10.56
N ARG A 14 -6.71 0.94 10.85
CA ARG A 14 -7.23 0.91 12.23
C ARG A 14 -7.47 -0.51 12.76
N GLY A 15 -7.34 -1.53 11.91
CA GLY A 15 -7.54 -2.92 12.30
C GLY A 15 -6.29 -3.53 12.92
N LEU A 16 -6.48 -4.45 13.89
CA LEU A 16 -5.38 -5.18 14.57
C LEU A 16 -4.45 -5.91 13.59
N ARG A 17 -4.99 -6.43 12.49
CA ARG A 17 -4.20 -7.07 11.43
C ARG A 17 -3.25 -6.10 10.71
N GLN A 18 -3.44 -4.80 10.85
CA GLN A 18 -2.64 -3.76 10.20
C GLN A 18 -1.87 -2.90 11.21
N GLU A 19 -1.93 -3.26 12.50
CA GLU A 19 -1.21 -2.57 13.56
C GLU A 19 0.28 -2.48 13.22
N ASN A 20 0.92 -1.35 13.55
CA ASN A 20 2.31 -1.05 13.22
C ASN A 20 2.64 -0.92 11.73
N ILE A 21 1.63 -0.76 10.87
CA ILE A 21 1.79 -0.31 9.47
C ILE A 21 1.30 1.13 9.38
N THR A 22 2.14 2.04 8.91
CA THR A 22 1.81 3.46 8.79
C THR A 22 1.44 3.84 7.35
N LEU A 23 0.86 5.03 7.18
CA LEU A 23 0.68 5.61 5.85
C LEU A 23 2.01 5.82 5.12
N GLN A 24 3.06 6.19 5.85
CA GLN A 24 4.39 6.39 5.29
C GLN A 24 4.97 5.07 4.74
N ASP A 25 4.78 3.96 5.45
CA ASP A 25 5.18 2.63 4.98
C ASP A 25 4.52 2.27 3.65
N ILE A 26 3.21 2.52 3.54
CA ILE A 26 2.44 2.26 2.31
C ILE A 26 2.93 3.15 1.16
N VAL A 27 3.17 4.43 1.41
CA VAL A 27 3.68 5.37 0.39
C VAL A 27 5.05 4.94 -0.11
N GLN A 28 5.96 4.55 0.79
CA GLN A 28 7.29 4.05 0.44
C GLN A 28 7.21 2.73 -0.34
N ALA A 29 6.37 1.78 0.10
CA ALA A 29 6.15 0.51 -0.61
C ALA A 29 5.61 0.74 -2.03
N ALA A 30 4.58 1.58 -2.18
CA ALA A 30 3.98 1.89 -3.47
C ALA A 30 4.97 2.63 -4.40
N GLY A 31 5.81 3.50 -3.85
CA GLY A 31 6.83 4.24 -4.60
C GLY A 31 7.97 3.36 -5.12
N LYS A 32 8.27 2.24 -4.45
CA LYS A 32 9.32 1.29 -4.85
C LYS A 32 8.92 0.35 -5.99
N ILE A 33 7.63 0.19 -6.28
CA ILE A 33 7.19 -0.70 -7.36
C ILE A 33 7.56 -0.05 -8.73
N PRO A 34 8.38 -0.69 -9.56
CA PRO A 34 8.73 -0.15 -10.86
C PRO A 34 7.60 -0.36 -11.88
N GLY A 35 7.67 0.39 -12.98
CA GLY A 35 6.77 0.23 -14.12
C GLY A 35 5.35 0.75 -13.90
N HIS A 36 4.53 0.58 -14.93
CA HIS A 36 3.11 0.95 -14.93
C HIS A 36 2.25 -0.25 -14.51
N ILE A 37 1.26 -0.02 -13.64
CA ILE A 37 0.38 -1.05 -13.08
C ILE A 37 -1.05 -0.84 -13.62
N PRO A 38 -1.39 -1.39 -14.81
CA PRO A 38 -2.68 -1.10 -15.47
C PRO A 38 -3.89 -1.73 -14.77
N THR A 39 -3.67 -2.80 -13.99
CA THR A 39 -4.72 -3.57 -13.31
C THR A 39 -4.44 -3.66 -11.81
N ALA A 40 -5.49 -3.87 -11.01
CA ALA A 40 -5.33 -4.02 -9.56
C ALA A 40 -4.46 -5.24 -9.23
N THR A 41 -3.23 -5.00 -8.80
CA THR A 41 -2.20 -6.03 -8.64
C THR A 41 -1.72 -6.08 -7.20
N ARG A 42 -1.60 -7.29 -6.64
CA ARG A 42 -1.09 -7.52 -5.29
C ARG A 42 0.42 -7.68 -5.31
N PHE A 43 1.12 -6.79 -4.62
CA PHE A 43 2.55 -6.85 -4.38
C PHE A 43 2.79 -7.31 -2.94
N ARG A 44 3.67 -8.30 -2.77
CA ARG A 44 3.84 -9.02 -1.51
C ARG A 44 5.19 -8.74 -0.88
N GLY A 45 5.25 -8.86 0.44
CA GLY A 45 6.53 -8.93 1.18
C GLY A 45 7.19 -7.58 1.42
N PHE A 46 6.41 -6.50 1.57
CA PHE A 46 6.95 -5.25 2.07
C PHE A 46 7.15 -5.33 3.58
N PHE A 47 8.08 -4.52 4.09
CA PHE A 47 8.33 -4.37 5.52
C PHE A 47 8.01 -2.94 5.92
N ALA A 48 7.24 -2.80 7.00
CA ALA A 48 7.02 -1.52 7.67
C ALA A 48 8.28 -1.16 8.47
N GLN A 49 8.40 0.11 8.86
CA GLN A 49 9.48 0.56 9.74
C GLN A 49 9.53 -0.22 11.07
N SER A 50 8.39 -0.73 11.52
CA SER A 50 8.28 -1.62 12.70
C SER A 50 8.84 -3.03 12.49
N GLY A 51 9.26 -3.39 11.28
CA GLY A 51 9.62 -4.76 10.90
C GLY A 51 8.42 -5.64 10.54
N ARG A 52 7.18 -5.13 10.64
CA ARG A 52 5.99 -5.90 10.27
C ARG A 52 5.93 -6.12 8.76
N MET A 53 5.74 -7.37 8.34
CA MET A 53 5.53 -7.70 6.94
C MET A 53 4.08 -7.38 6.51
N PHE A 54 3.93 -6.81 5.32
CA PHE A 54 2.63 -6.55 4.71
C PHE A 54 2.68 -6.64 3.19
N ASP A 55 1.49 -6.74 2.60
CA ASP A 55 1.28 -6.67 1.16
C ASP A 55 0.41 -5.45 0.83
N ILE A 56 0.50 -4.94 -0.40
CA ILE A 56 -0.40 -3.90 -0.91
C ILE A 56 -1.05 -4.34 -2.22
N VAL A 57 -2.27 -3.86 -2.46
CA VAL A 57 -2.90 -3.92 -3.78
C VAL A 57 -2.91 -2.53 -4.37
N ALA A 58 -2.30 -2.37 -5.54
CA ALA A 58 -2.15 -1.08 -6.21
C ALA A 58 -2.59 -1.14 -7.68
N LYS A 59 -3.01 0.00 -8.21
CA LYS A 59 -3.31 0.24 -9.63
C LYS A 59 -2.91 1.67 -9.98
N ASP A 60 -2.33 1.88 -11.14
CA ASP A 60 -2.06 3.22 -11.64
C ASP A 60 -3.33 3.80 -12.30
N ILE A 61 -3.62 5.06 -11.97
CA ILE A 61 -4.71 5.87 -12.50
C ILE A 61 -4.13 7.19 -13.03
N ALA A 62 -4.95 7.99 -13.73
CA ALA A 62 -4.50 9.25 -14.34
C ALA A 62 -3.75 10.20 -13.39
N VAL A 63 -4.09 10.18 -12.09
CA VAL A 63 -3.49 11.07 -11.08
C VAL A 63 -2.30 10.46 -10.33
N GLY A 64 -1.96 9.18 -10.54
CA GLY A 64 -0.86 8.48 -9.87
C GLY A 64 -1.19 7.04 -9.48
N ARG A 65 -0.43 6.49 -8.53
CA ARG A 65 -0.59 5.11 -8.05
C ARG A 65 -1.61 5.04 -6.93
N LEU A 66 -2.78 4.46 -7.21
CA LEU A 66 -3.83 4.22 -6.23
C LEU A 66 -3.51 2.98 -5.40
N VAL A 67 -3.38 3.14 -4.08
CA VAL A 67 -3.36 2.00 -3.15
C VAL A 67 -4.80 1.68 -2.76
N ILE A 68 -5.25 0.52 -3.22
CA ILE A 68 -6.61 0.02 -3.03
C ILE A 68 -6.75 -0.55 -1.63
N THR A 69 -5.78 -1.34 -1.15
CA THR A 69 -5.84 -1.98 0.17
C THR A 69 -4.46 -2.41 0.69
N VAL A 70 -4.35 -2.63 2.01
CA VAL A 70 -3.12 -3.05 2.72
C VAL A 70 -3.35 -4.30 3.57
N ILE A 71 -2.62 -5.39 3.33
CA ILE A 71 -2.80 -6.68 4.00
C ILE A 71 -1.60 -6.92 4.91
N GLY A 72 -1.73 -6.59 6.20
CA GLY A 72 -0.75 -7.02 7.19
C GLY A 72 -0.79 -8.54 7.41
N LYS A 73 0.38 -9.10 7.65
CA LYS A 73 0.57 -10.51 8.04
C LYS A 73 0.74 -10.62 9.55
#